data_AF-A0AAV7KEF2-F1
#
_entry.id   AF-A0AAV7KEF2-F1
#
_cell.length_a   1.000
_cell.length_b   1.000
_cell.length_c   1.000
_cell.angle_alpha   90.00
_cell.angle_beta   90.00
_cell.angle_gamma   90.00
#
_symmetry.space_group_name_H-M   'P 1'
#
loop_
_entity.id
_entity.type
_entity.pdbx_description
1 polymer ?
#
loop_
_entity_poly.entity_id
_entity_poly.type
_entity_poly.pdbx_seq_one_letter_code
_entity_poly.pdbx_strand_id
1 'polypeptide(L)'
;MATANTLERIFSVDYKSKIQPILSVCTMGRGLENLDGPRGVTIDNSTGDIYVADCGNNCVKVFDNHGKIMFIFGDEEGEGKMNGPTGLAICRDRILISQSNGCILNYQVNGGFISRIGIPGKRELEFDYPRGLTFNEANGEVYICDCSNHRIQILSKELTYKTQFGQDNLRLPVDVKLTKEFIYILDQSNPCLHLYNYNLILHKSILSRGYGLQLMNPCFFDIDNSNNILIADRCTIASSGSISIFNSQFDLIHKISISSPTGVIVDYRRRVIVVCARVQMSKPGFSGKPESAIKRADEFIEVEKYDDAIEVLFDVLRNKRHRDKVNEQSLVIMKFCQLCVDHGKTTSVKDSLY
;
A
#
# COMPACT_ATOMS: atom_id res chain seq x y z
N MET A 1 -8.70 11.32 29.35
CA MET A 1 -8.67 10.21 28.37
C MET A 1 -9.23 10.74 27.07
N ALA A 2 -8.37 11.24 26.17
CA ALA A 2 -8.79 11.85 24.92
C ALA A 2 -8.99 10.78 23.84
N THR A 3 -10.13 10.83 23.18
CA THR A 3 -10.51 9.99 22.04
C THR A 3 -9.49 10.17 20.92
N ALA A 4 -8.87 9.06 20.49
CA ALA A 4 -7.94 9.03 19.36
C ALA A 4 -8.71 9.34 18.07
N ASN A 5 -8.75 10.62 17.68
CA ASN A 5 -9.28 11.05 16.39
C ASN A 5 -8.50 10.35 15.27
N THR A 6 -9.23 9.56 14.48
CA THR A 6 -8.87 8.81 13.27
C THR A 6 -8.54 9.74 12.11
N LEU A 7 -7.36 10.37 12.17
CA LEU A 7 -6.87 11.26 11.13
C LEU A 7 -5.69 10.63 10.39
N GLU A 8 -5.53 10.99 9.12
CA GLU A 8 -4.33 10.67 8.35
C GLU A 8 -3.18 11.55 8.81
N ARG A 9 -2.04 10.93 9.07
CA ARG A 9 -0.94 11.58 9.78
C ARG A 9 0.39 11.05 9.32
N ILE A 10 1.37 11.95 9.31
CA ILE A 10 2.78 11.60 9.32
C ILE A 10 3.30 11.95 10.71
N PHE A 11 3.97 11.03 11.38
CA PHE A 11 4.65 11.38 12.62
C PHE A 11 6.03 10.74 12.71
N SER A 12 6.90 11.34 13.51
CA SER A 12 8.23 10.82 13.82
C SER A 12 8.36 10.44 15.29
N VAL A 13 9.03 9.33 15.61
CA VAL A 13 9.27 8.84 16.99
C VAL A 13 10.75 8.43 17.15
N ASP A 14 11.36 8.64 18.33
CA ASP A 14 12.65 8.03 18.68
C ASP A 14 12.44 6.87 19.66
N TYR A 15 12.38 5.66 19.15
CA TYR A 15 12.13 4.47 19.96
C TYR A 15 13.28 4.10 20.91
N LYS A 16 14.48 4.64 20.76
CA LYS A 16 15.62 4.33 21.66
C LYS A 16 15.65 5.22 22.90
N SER A 17 15.21 6.47 22.78
CA SER A 17 15.24 7.42 23.91
C SER A 17 13.87 7.77 24.48
N LYS A 18 12.81 7.88 23.65
CA LYS A 18 11.43 8.23 24.04
C LYS A 18 10.39 7.78 23.02
N ILE A 19 9.49 6.85 23.41
CA ILE A 19 8.32 6.45 22.61
C ILE A 19 7.22 7.53 22.69
N GLN A 20 7.54 8.74 22.26
CA GLN A 20 6.58 9.83 22.08
C GLN A 20 6.78 10.43 20.69
N PRO A 21 5.69 10.87 20.02
CA PRO A 21 5.82 11.56 18.75
C PRO A 21 6.64 12.83 18.93
N ILE A 22 7.76 12.91 18.20
CA ILE A 22 8.65 14.07 18.10
C ILE A 22 8.01 15.14 17.20
N LEU A 23 7.33 14.70 16.15
CA LEU A 23 6.64 15.54 15.19
C LEU A 23 5.39 14.80 14.73
N SER A 24 4.25 15.49 14.64
CA SER A 24 3.03 14.95 14.05
C SER A 24 2.46 15.99 13.09
N VAL A 25 2.46 15.69 11.81
CA VAL A 25 1.85 16.48 10.75
C VAL A 25 0.45 15.92 10.50
N CYS A 26 -0.57 16.73 10.75
CA CYS A 26 -1.95 16.44 10.36
C CYS A 26 -2.28 17.38 9.20
N THR A 27 -2.55 16.84 8.02
CA THR A 27 -3.09 17.63 6.91
C THR A 27 -4.57 17.26 6.76
N MET A 28 -5.45 18.11 7.27
CA MET A 28 -6.91 17.92 7.28
C MET A 28 -7.62 18.95 6.39
N GLY A 29 -8.59 18.50 5.58
CA GLY A 29 -9.52 19.38 4.84
C GLY A 29 -9.66 19.06 3.34
N ARG A 30 -10.34 19.92 2.58
CA ARG A 30 -10.46 19.83 1.11
C ARG A 30 -9.44 20.76 0.42
N GLY A 31 -8.16 20.43 0.56
CA GLY A 31 -7.05 21.23 0.04
C GLY A 31 -5.94 20.31 -0.46
N LEU A 32 -5.20 20.77 -1.47
CA LEU A 32 -4.12 20.02 -2.13
C LEU A 32 -3.07 19.48 -1.13
N GLU A 33 -2.91 20.11 0.03
CA GLU A 33 -2.00 19.70 1.09
C GLU A 33 -2.43 18.47 1.91
N ASN A 34 -3.70 18.04 1.81
CA ASN A 34 -4.27 17.00 2.69
C ASN A 34 -4.09 15.58 2.16
N LEU A 35 -3.56 14.68 2.98
CA LEU A 35 -3.38 13.28 2.61
C LEU A 35 -4.74 12.60 2.40
N ASP A 36 -4.81 11.67 1.45
CA ASP A 36 -5.92 10.74 1.25
C ASP A 36 -5.39 9.33 0.97
N GLY A 37 -5.51 8.44 1.94
CA GLY A 37 -5.09 7.04 1.79
C GLY A 37 -3.59 6.84 1.56
N PRO A 38 -2.66 7.53 2.25
CA PRO A 38 -1.24 7.41 1.97
C PRO A 38 -0.71 6.00 2.24
N ARG A 39 0.21 5.52 1.40
CA ARG A 39 0.71 4.15 1.44
C ARG A 39 2.18 4.08 1.81
N GLY A 40 3.06 4.20 0.81
CA GLY A 40 4.50 4.14 0.96
C GLY A 40 5.08 5.48 1.40
N VAL A 41 6.22 5.41 2.09
CA VAL A 41 7.04 6.55 2.48
C VAL A 41 8.50 6.24 2.17
N THR A 42 9.23 7.21 1.65
CA THR A 42 10.68 7.14 1.52
C THR A 42 11.32 8.47 1.92
N ILE A 43 12.64 8.47 2.09
CA ILE A 43 13.39 9.67 2.48
C ILE A 43 14.60 9.84 1.57
N ASP A 44 14.90 11.08 1.23
CA ASP A 44 16.23 11.42 0.73
C ASP A 44 17.17 11.56 1.93
N ASN A 45 18.11 10.63 2.08
CA ASN A 45 19.05 10.64 3.19
C ASN A 45 20.03 11.82 3.16
N SER A 46 20.20 12.46 1.99
CA SER A 46 21.12 13.60 1.84
C SER A 46 20.50 14.91 2.32
N THR A 47 19.21 15.12 2.08
CA THR A 47 18.49 16.35 2.47
C THR A 47 17.63 16.15 3.73
N GLY A 48 17.15 14.93 3.96
CA GLY A 48 16.15 14.59 4.97
C GLY A 48 14.71 14.83 4.51
N ASP A 49 14.49 15.05 3.22
CA ASP A 49 13.15 15.25 2.66
C ASP A 49 12.36 13.93 2.65
N ILE A 50 11.07 14.03 2.96
CA ILE A 50 10.17 12.90 3.15
C ILE A 50 9.19 12.87 1.99
N TYR A 51 9.19 11.77 1.25
CA TYR A 51 8.32 11.54 0.10
C TYR A 51 7.23 10.55 0.50
N VAL A 52 5.97 10.93 0.29
CA VAL A 52 4.81 10.10 0.64
C VAL A 52 3.97 9.84 -0.60
N ALA A 53 3.69 8.55 -0.86
CA ALA A 53 2.78 8.13 -1.91
C ALA A 53 1.34 8.32 -1.41
N ASP A 54 0.71 9.39 -1.88
CA ASP A 54 -0.64 9.79 -1.52
C ASP A 54 -1.64 9.13 -2.48
N CYS A 55 -1.99 7.88 -2.17
CA CYS A 55 -2.66 6.97 -3.11
C CYS A 55 -4.04 7.48 -3.56
N GLY A 56 -4.84 8.03 -2.66
CA GLY A 56 -6.19 8.52 -2.95
C GLY A 56 -6.16 9.80 -3.79
N ASN A 57 -5.15 10.65 -3.58
CA ASN A 57 -4.95 11.85 -4.37
C ASN A 57 -4.14 11.64 -5.66
N ASN A 58 -3.68 10.42 -5.96
CA ASN A 58 -2.85 10.11 -7.12
C ASN A 58 -1.64 11.04 -7.27
N CYS A 59 -0.92 11.31 -6.19
CA CYS A 59 0.28 12.15 -6.24
C CYS A 59 1.35 11.67 -5.26
N VAL A 60 2.53 12.26 -5.35
CA VAL A 60 3.55 12.20 -4.30
C VAL A 60 3.66 13.56 -3.64
N LYS A 61 3.59 13.56 -2.32
CA LYS A 61 3.77 14.76 -1.49
C LYS A 61 5.13 14.73 -0.84
N VAL A 62 5.85 15.85 -0.95
CA VAL A 62 7.19 16.01 -0.42
C VAL A 62 7.15 16.97 0.75
N PHE A 63 7.67 16.52 1.89
CA PHE A 63 7.77 17.29 3.12
C PHE A 63 9.23 17.48 3.49
N ASP A 64 9.56 18.61 4.10
CA ASP A 64 10.89 18.78 4.69
C ASP A 64 11.05 17.91 5.95
N ASN A 65 12.25 17.92 6.51
CA ASN A 65 12.59 17.18 7.73
C ASN A 65 11.86 17.68 9.01
N HIS A 66 11.11 18.78 8.90
CA HIS A 66 10.23 19.37 9.92
C HIS A 66 8.75 19.10 9.65
N GLY A 67 8.43 18.35 8.57
CA GLY A 67 7.07 17.96 8.22
C GLY A 67 6.26 19.05 7.53
N LYS A 68 6.89 20.13 7.06
CA LYS A 68 6.23 21.14 6.25
C LYS A 68 6.20 20.67 4.80
N ILE A 69 5.06 20.80 4.14
CA ILE A 69 4.96 20.50 2.71
C ILE A 69 5.86 21.43 1.90
N MET A 70 6.68 20.86 1.03
CA MET A 70 7.57 21.57 0.13
C MET A 70 6.92 21.70 -1.25
N PHE A 71 6.55 20.58 -1.85
CA PHE A 71 5.90 20.52 -3.16
C PHE A 71 5.15 19.19 -3.33
N ILE A 72 4.37 19.12 -4.40
CA ILE A 72 3.55 17.97 -4.79
C ILE A 72 3.83 17.73 -6.26
N PHE A 73 3.93 16.47 -6.68
CA PHE A 73 4.07 16.11 -8.09
C PHE A 73 3.28 14.85 -8.45
N GLY A 74 3.05 14.69 -9.75
CA GLY A 74 2.17 13.70 -10.35
C GLY A 74 1.33 14.36 -11.43
N ASP A 75 1.49 13.89 -12.66
CA ASP A 75 0.81 14.48 -13.80
C ASP A 75 -0.69 14.11 -13.79
N GLU A 76 -1.55 15.02 -14.24
CA GLU A 76 -3.00 14.75 -14.35
C GLU A 76 -3.33 13.90 -15.60
N GLU A 77 -2.46 13.99 -16.61
CA GLU A 77 -2.59 13.37 -17.93
C GLU A 77 -1.23 12.87 -18.46
N GLY A 78 -1.25 12.10 -19.56
CA GLY A 78 -0.04 11.60 -20.20
C GLY A 78 0.63 10.42 -19.49
N GLU A 79 1.88 10.13 -19.86
CA GLU A 79 2.61 8.96 -19.36
C GLU A 79 3.01 9.06 -17.89
N GLY A 80 3.21 10.29 -17.39
CA GLY A 80 3.50 10.55 -15.98
C GLY A 80 2.28 10.45 -15.07
N LYS A 81 1.07 10.27 -15.62
CA LYS A 81 -0.14 10.18 -14.81
C LYS A 81 -0.07 9.07 -13.77
N MET A 82 -0.24 9.47 -12.52
CA MET A 82 -0.28 8.54 -11.39
C MET A 82 -1.68 7.90 -11.24
N ASN A 83 -1.71 6.64 -10.83
CA ASN A 83 -2.93 5.90 -10.56
C ASN A 83 -2.69 4.94 -9.38
N GLY A 84 -3.04 5.42 -8.19
CA GLY A 84 -2.83 4.74 -6.93
C GLY A 84 -1.35 4.44 -6.69
N PRO A 85 -0.48 5.45 -6.50
CA PRO A 85 0.90 5.21 -6.12
C PRO A 85 0.96 4.42 -4.80
N THR A 86 1.78 3.37 -4.76
CA THR A 86 1.84 2.43 -3.63
C THR A 86 3.17 2.51 -2.88
N GLY A 87 4.29 2.15 -3.51
CA GLY A 87 5.63 2.15 -2.94
C GLY A 87 6.53 3.21 -3.58
N LEU A 88 7.57 3.63 -2.85
CA LEU A 88 8.55 4.63 -3.26
C LEU A 88 9.96 4.13 -2.96
N ALA A 89 10.88 4.33 -3.90
CA ALA A 89 12.31 4.14 -3.67
C ALA A 89 13.13 5.22 -4.36
N ILE A 90 14.05 5.84 -3.61
CA ILE A 90 15.03 6.74 -4.20
C ILE A 90 16.14 5.90 -4.85
N CYS A 91 16.42 6.24 -6.11
CA CYS A 91 17.46 5.67 -6.94
C CYS A 91 18.35 6.83 -7.42
N ARG A 92 19.29 7.22 -6.56
CA ARG A 92 20.14 8.41 -6.74
C ARG A 92 19.34 9.71 -6.83
N ASP A 93 19.39 10.39 -7.96
CA ASP A 93 18.68 11.64 -8.28
C ASP A 93 17.24 11.40 -8.79
N ARG A 94 16.80 10.14 -8.76
CA ARG A 94 15.47 9.73 -9.21
C ARG A 94 14.67 9.09 -8.08
N ILE A 95 13.36 9.10 -8.23
CA ILE A 95 12.41 8.37 -7.39
C ILE A 95 11.57 7.45 -8.27
N LEU A 96 11.57 6.17 -7.91
CA LEU A 96 10.78 5.14 -8.54
C LEU A 96 9.50 4.93 -7.73
N ILE A 97 8.37 4.84 -8.43
CA ILE A 97 7.04 4.85 -7.83
C ILE A 97 6.23 3.71 -8.42
N SER A 98 5.94 2.69 -7.64
CA SER A 98 5.01 1.63 -8.06
C SER A 98 3.59 2.14 -8.07
N GLN A 99 2.84 1.73 -9.08
CA GLN A 99 1.45 2.09 -9.28
C GLN A 99 0.56 0.86 -9.13
N SER A 100 -0.59 1.02 -8.50
CA SER A 100 -1.57 -0.05 -8.31
C SER A 100 -2.02 -0.72 -9.63
N ASN A 101 -1.93 0.00 -10.74
CA ASN A 101 -2.32 -0.45 -12.08
C ASN A 101 -1.21 -1.18 -12.85
N GLY A 102 -0.17 -1.69 -12.19
CA GLY A 102 0.81 -2.57 -12.83
C GLY A 102 1.90 -1.85 -13.63
N CYS A 103 2.28 -0.63 -13.23
CA CYS A 103 3.43 0.06 -13.81
C CYS A 103 4.33 0.69 -12.74
N ILE A 104 5.55 1.06 -13.13
CA ILE A 104 6.49 1.82 -12.32
C ILE A 104 6.76 3.14 -13.03
N LEU A 105 6.57 4.25 -12.33
CA LEU A 105 6.92 5.58 -12.80
C LEU A 105 8.29 5.97 -12.27
N ASN A 106 9.07 6.63 -13.11
CA ASN A 106 10.38 7.13 -12.81
C ASN A 106 10.36 8.66 -12.94
N TYR A 107 10.64 9.32 -11.83
CA TYR A 107 10.67 10.77 -11.71
C TYR A 107 12.03 11.22 -11.19
N GLN A 108 12.42 12.46 -11.45
CA GLN A 108 13.47 13.13 -10.70
C GLN A 108 12.99 13.39 -9.27
N VAL A 109 13.92 13.43 -8.30
CA VAL A 109 13.57 13.76 -6.90
C VAL A 109 12.94 15.16 -6.73
N ASN A 110 13.10 16.04 -7.71
CA ASN A 110 12.48 17.37 -7.77
C ASN A 110 11.07 17.38 -8.40
N GLY A 111 10.54 16.22 -8.81
CA GLY A 111 9.20 16.07 -9.39
C GLY A 111 9.10 16.08 -10.92
N GLY A 112 10.20 16.18 -11.67
CA GLY A 112 10.17 16.07 -13.13
C GLY A 112 9.98 14.63 -13.62
N PHE A 113 8.97 14.35 -14.44
CA PHE A 113 8.77 13.02 -15.04
C PHE A 113 9.94 12.64 -15.97
N ILE A 114 10.37 11.37 -15.89
CA ILE A 114 11.46 10.83 -16.73
C ILE A 114 10.92 9.76 -17.67
N SER A 115 10.30 8.71 -17.11
CA SER A 115 9.85 7.56 -17.89
C SER A 115 8.83 6.72 -17.16
N ARG A 116 8.11 5.90 -17.92
CA ARG A 116 7.22 4.86 -17.42
C ARG A 116 7.69 3.51 -17.92
N ILE A 117 7.64 2.50 -17.05
CA ILE A 117 7.86 1.12 -17.44
C ILE A 117 6.73 0.23 -16.97
N GLY A 118 6.58 -0.88 -17.66
CA GLY A 118 5.67 -1.95 -17.31
C GLY A 118 4.20 -1.69 -17.60
N ILE A 119 3.49 -2.82 -17.71
CA ILE A 119 2.07 -2.92 -18.01
C ILE A 119 1.45 -4.03 -17.14
N PRO A 120 0.12 -4.05 -16.95
CA PRO A 120 -0.55 -5.18 -16.31
C PRO A 120 -0.21 -6.52 -16.97
N GLY A 121 0.16 -7.51 -16.18
CA GLY A 121 0.38 -8.87 -16.68
C GLY A 121 1.31 -9.71 -15.81
N LYS A 122 1.89 -10.76 -16.39
CA LYS A 122 2.67 -11.81 -15.69
C LYS A 122 4.04 -12.08 -16.29
N ARG A 123 4.38 -11.51 -17.45
CA ARG A 123 5.70 -11.66 -18.06
C ARG A 123 6.73 -10.73 -17.42
N GLU A 124 7.94 -10.76 -17.94
CA GLU A 124 9.01 -9.85 -17.60
C GLU A 124 8.58 -8.40 -17.87
N LEU A 125 8.83 -7.51 -16.90
CA LEU A 125 8.35 -6.11 -16.92
C LEU A 125 6.82 -5.94 -16.94
N GLU A 126 6.03 -7.01 -16.95
CA GLU A 126 4.61 -6.92 -16.66
C GLU A 126 4.41 -7.09 -15.14
N PHE A 127 3.51 -6.31 -14.54
CA PHE A 127 3.28 -6.32 -13.10
C PHE A 127 1.81 -6.50 -12.77
N ASP A 128 1.51 -7.15 -11.65
CA ASP A 128 0.18 -7.24 -11.07
C ASP A 128 0.23 -6.75 -9.61
N TYR A 129 -0.32 -5.56 -9.41
CA TYR A 129 -0.34 -4.84 -8.14
C TYR A 129 1.05 -4.70 -7.49
N PRO A 130 2.03 -4.06 -8.14
CA PRO A 130 3.34 -3.85 -7.56
C PRO A 130 3.24 -2.96 -6.31
N ARG A 131 4.01 -3.32 -5.29
CA ARG A 131 4.00 -2.63 -3.98
C ARG A 131 5.37 -2.11 -3.62
N GLY A 132 6.00 -2.60 -2.55
CA GLY A 132 7.30 -2.10 -2.14
C GLY A 132 8.37 -2.35 -3.19
N LEU A 133 9.30 -1.41 -3.26
CA LEU A 133 10.48 -1.50 -4.08
C LEU A 133 11.65 -0.89 -3.33
N THR A 134 12.86 -1.26 -3.71
CA THR A 134 14.08 -0.72 -3.12
C THR A 134 15.21 -0.72 -4.14
N PHE A 135 16.16 0.20 -3.97
CA PHE A 135 17.35 0.31 -4.80
C PHE A 135 18.59 -0.11 -4.01
N ASN A 136 19.39 -0.98 -4.62
CA ASN A 136 20.66 -1.40 -4.07
C ASN A 136 21.78 -0.58 -4.69
N GLU A 137 22.29 0.41 -3.96
CA GLU A 137 23.41 1.25 -4.41
C GLU A 137 24.69 0.44 -4.69
N ALA A 138 24.91 -0.70 -4.02
CA ALA A 138 26.13 -1.48 -4.14
C ALA A 138 26.25 -2.21 -5.48
N ASN A 139 25.14 -2.69 -6.03
CA ASN A 139 25.12 -3.44 -7.30
C ASN A 139 24.30 -2.76 -8.42
N GLY A 140 23.63 -1.65 -8.12
CA GLY A 140 22.82 -0.90 -9.07
C GLY A 140 21.54 -1.62 -9.49
N GLU A 141 20.95 -2.43 -8.62
CA GLU A 141 19.72 -3.18 -8.90
C GLU A 141 18.50 -2.62 -8.18
N VAL A 142 17.34 -2.69 -8.83
CA VAL A 142 16.05 -2.34 -8.27
C VAL A 142 15.26 -3.62 -8.03
N TYR A 143 14.82 -3.84 -6.80
CA TYR A 143 13.98 -4.98 -6.42
C TYR A 143 12.54 -4.49 -6.28
N ILE A 144 11.60 -5.17 -6.93
CA ILE A 144 10.19 -4.78 -6.97
C ILE A 144 9.34 -5.95 -6.51
N CYS A 145 8.54 -5.73 -5.47
CA CYS A 145 7.49 -6.66 -5.06
C CYS A 145 6.35 -6.62 -6.07
N ASP A 146 6.22 -7.67 -6.86
CA ASP A 146 5.11 -7.90 -7.79
C ASP A 146 4.06 -8.76 -7.08
N CYS A 147 3.27 -8.10 -6.22
CA CYS A 147 2.56 -8.71 -5.10
C CYS A 147 1.60 -9.81 -5.54
N SER A 148 0.75 -9.55 -6.54
CA SER A 148 -0.25 -10.51 -7.00
C SER A 148 0.33 -11.59 -7.92
N ASN A 149 1.53 -11.37 -8.46
CA ASN A 149 2.28 -12.38 -9.19
C ASN A 149 3.20 -13.23 -8.29
N HIS A 150 3.18 -13.01 -6.98
CA HIS A 150 3.90 -13.82 -6.00
C HIS A 150 5.41 -13.88 -6.25
N ARG A 151 6.00 -12.78 -6.71
CA ARG A 151 7.42 -12.73 -7.08
C ARG A 151 8.07 -11.40 -6.73
N ILE A 152 9.39 -11.40 -6.75
CA ILE A 152 10.20 -10.19 -6.85
C ILE A 152 10.78 -10.14 -8.26
N GLN A 153 10.62 -9.02 -8.97
CA GLN A 153 11.39 -8.74 -10.18
C GLN A 153 12.59 -7.86 -9.83
N ILE A 154 13.75 -8.19 -10.41
CA ILE A 154 15.00 -7.44 -10.25
C ILE A 154 15.32 -6.77 -11.58
N LEU A 155 15.46 -5.45 -11.56
CA LEU A 155 15.83 -4.63 -12.70
C LEU A 155 17.23 -4.02 -12.50
N SER A 156 17.85 -3.58 -13.58
CA SER A 156 19.01 -2.68 -13.52
C SER A 156 18.58 -1.27 -13.08
N LYS A 157 19.57 -0.41 -12.76
CA LYS A 157 19.34 1.02 -12.55
C LYS A 157 18.75 1.71 -13.79
N GLU A 158 18.99 1.21 -15.00
CA GLU A 158 18.34 1.66 -16.24
C GLU A 158 16.91 1.11 -16.42
N LEU A 159 16.38 0.38 -15.43
CA LEU A 159 15.05 -0.23 -15.44
C LEU A 159 14.87 -1.33 -16.50
N THR A 160 15.97 -1.97 -16.92
CA THR A 160 15.93 -3.17 -17.76
C THR A 160 15.81 -4.43 -16.90
N TYR A 161 15.02 -5.41 -17.35
CA TYR A 161 14.85 -6.67 -16.62
C TYR A 161 16.16 -7.45 -16.49
N LYS A 162 16.44 -7.97 -15.29
CA LYS A 162 17.57 -8.86 -15.03
C LYS A 162 17.12 -10.28 -14.70
N THR A 163 16.28 -10.43 -13.69
CA THR A 163 15.82 -11.74 -13.21
C THR A 163 14.60 -11.58 -12.30
N GLN A 164 14.07 -12.70 -11.81
CA GLN A 164 12.99 -12.77 -10.84
C GLN A 164 13.12 -14.00 -9.95
N PHE A 165 12.49 -13.96 -8.78
CA PHE A 165 12.44 -15.10 -7.86
C PHE A 165 11.23 -15.06 -6.95
N GLY A 166 11.01 -16.15 -6.21
CA GLY A 166 10.04 -16.22 -5.12
C GLY A 166 8.73 -16.94 -5.44
N GLN A 167 8.45 -17.30 -6.69
CA GLN A 167 7.18 -17.91 -7.12
C GLN A 167 6.77 -19.15 -6.31
N ASP A 168 7.75 -19.93 -5.83
CA ASP A 168 7.48 -21.15 -5.06
C ASP A 168 7.20 -20.89 -3.57
N ASN A 169 7.66 -19.76 -3.04
CA ASN A 169 7.71 -19.50 -1.59
C ASN A 169 6.88 -18.29 -1.16
N LEU A 170 6.80 -17.27 -2.01
CA LEU A 170 6.06 -16.04 -1.76
C LEU A 170 4.59 -16.23 -2.12
N ARG A 171 3.72 -15.50 -1.43
CA ARG A 171 2.27 -15.53 -1.58
C ARG A 171 1.70 -14.13 -1.72
N LEU A 172 2.11 -13.17 -0.92
CA LEU A 172 1.76 -11.76 -1.13
C LEU A 172 2.94 -10.91 -0.66
N PRO A 173 4.05 -10.85 -1.42
CA PRO A 173 5.18 -10.03 -1.06
C PRO A 173 4.77 -8.56 -1.13
N VAL A 174 4.83 -7.86 0.00
CA VAL A 174 4.31 -6.50 0.13
C VAL A 174 5.39 -5.44 0.09
N ASP A 175 6.58 -5.78 0.58
CA ASP A 175 7.71 -4.86 0.67
C ASP A 175 9.02 -5.64 0.72
N VAL A 176 10.10 -4.99 0.30
CA VAL A 176 11.44 -5.56 0.20
C VAL A 176 12.49 -4.56 0.70
N LYS A 177 13.38 -5.02 1.58
CA LYS A 177 14.51 -4.24 2.12
C LYS A 177 15.79 -5.05 2.07
N LEU A 178 16.90 -4.36 1.97
CA LEU A 178 18.21 -4.97 1.74
C LEU A 178 19.14 -4.64 2.91
N THR A 179 19.87 -5.63 3.37
CA THR A 179 21.05 -5.43 4.22
C THR A 179 22.28 -5.97 3.51
N LYS A 180 23.46 -5.81 4.10
CA LYS A 180 24.68 -6.41 3.54
C LYS A 180 24.62 -7.94 3.47
N GLU A 181 23.77 -8.57 4.28
CA GLU A 181 23.71 -10.02 4.43
C GLU A 181 22.56 -10.64 3.64
N PHE A 182 21.37 -10.05 3.70
CA PHE A 182 20.15 -10.66 3.17
C PHE A 182 19.24 -9.65 2.46
N ILE A 183 18.43 -10.21 1.57
CA ILE A 183 17.23 -9.60 1.01
C ILE A 183 16.07 -10.00 1.92
N TYR A 184 15.42 -9.02 2.54
CA TYR A 184 14.27 -9.22 3.41
C TYR A 184 12.99 -8.95 2.62
N ILE A 185 12.06 -9.89 2.62
CA ILE A 185 10.77 -9.74 1.95
C ILE A 185 9.67 -9.98 2.97
N LEU A 186 8.85 -8.98 3.18
CA LEU A 186 7.66 -9.08 4.01
C LEU A 186 6.54 -9.69 3.18
N ASP A 187 5.99 -10.80 3.63
CA ASP A 187 4.87 -11.49 2.97
C ASP A 187 3.63 -11.43 3.85
N GLN A 188 2.51 -10.98 3.28
CA GLN A 188 1.27 -10.74 4.01
C GLN A 188 0.35 -11.98 4.09
N SER A 189 0.46 -12.94 3.17
CA SER A 189 -0.38 -14.15 3.18
C SER A 189 0.29 -15.25 3.99
N ASN A 190 -0.17 -15.42 5.24
CA ASN A 190 0.58 -16.00 6.36
C ASN A 190 1.75 -15.09 6.75
N PRO A 191 1.44 -13.95 7.43
CA PRO A 191 2.38 -12.91 7.77
C PRO A 191 3.73 -13.44 8.26
N CYS A 192 4.79 -13.18 7.50
CA CYS A 192 6.15 -13.57 7.85
C CYS A 192 7.17 -12.70 7.12
N LEU A 193 8.42 -12.79 7.55
CA LEU A 193 9.55 -12.13 6.90
C LEU A 193 10.48 -13.20 6.35
N HIS A 194 10.62 -13.24 5.03
CA HIS A 194 11.53 -14.15 4.34
C HIS A 194 12.90 -13.50 4.18
N LEU A 195 13.95 -14.26 4.47
CA LEU A 195 15.34 -13.86 4.28
C LEU A 195 15.92 -14.68 3.15
N TYR A 196 16.28 -14.01 2.05
CA TYR A 196 16.98 -14.59 0.91
C TYR A 196 18.43 -14.13 0.91
N ASN A 197 19.35 -14.99 0.47
CA ASN A 197 20.69 -14.55 0.15
C ASN A 197 20.72 -13.86 -1.23
N TYR A 198 21.85 -13.25 -1.58
CA TYR A 198 22.03 -12.59 -2.88
C TYR A 198 22.16 -13.54 -4.08
N ASN A 199 22.21 -14.86 -3.83
CA ASN A 199 22.02 -15.89 -4.87
C ASN A 199 20.53 -16.25 -5.07
N LEU A 200 19.62 -15.49 -4.46
CA LEU A 200 18.16 -15.64 -4.56
C LEU A 200 17.62 -16.95 -3.97
N ILE A 201 18.38 -17.57 -3.06
CA ILE A 201 17.96 -18.78 -2.34
C ILE A 201 17.37 -18.37 -0.99
N LEU A 202 16.17 -18.89 -0.68
CA LEU A 202 15.52 -18.70 0.61
C LEU A 202 16.38 -19.31 1.71
N HIS A 203 16.83 -18.48 2.65
CA HIS A 203 17.61 -18.92 3.81
C HIS A 203 16.69 -19.36 4.96
N LYS A 204 15.73 -18.51 5.34
CA LYS A 204 14.71 -18.82 6.36
C LYS A 204 13.52 -17.88 6.30
N SER A 205 12.42 -18.31 6.93
CA SER A 205 11.23 -17.49 7.16
C SER A 205 11.03 -17.34 8.66
N ILE A 206 10.80 -16.12 9.12
CA ILE A 206 10.64 -15.79 10.54
C ILE A 206 9.33 -15.03 10.77
N LEU A 207 8.98 -14.80 12.05
CA LEU A 207 7.77 -14.05 12.45
C LEU A 207 6.45 -14.67 11.95
N SER A 208 6.46 -15.97 11.65
CA SER A 208 5.25 -16.72 11.24
C SER A 208 4.35 -17.05 12.44
N ARG A 209 3.10 -17.42 12.16
CA ARG A 209 2.12 -17.85 13.18
C ARG A 209 2.68 -19.03 13.98
N GLY A 210 2.99 -18.80 15.26
CA GLY A 210 3.51 -19.82 16.18
C GLY A 210 4.57 -19.32 17.17
N TYR A 211 5.22 -18.19 16.89
CA TYR A 211 6.32 -17.63 17.70
C TYR A 211 5.88 -16.60 18.77
N GLY A 212 4.63 -16.67 19.26
CA GLY A 212 4.13 -15.77 20.31
C GLY A 212 3.84 -14.32 19.88
N LEU A 213 4.33 -13.88 18.71
CA LEU A 213 3.94 -12.63 18.07
C LEU A 213 3.27 -12.91 16.73
N GLN A 214 2.03 -12.46 16.57
CA GLN A 214 1.27 -12.64 15.34
C GLN A 214 1.13 -11.29 14.65
N LEU A 215 1.86 -11.11 13.55
CA LEU A 215 1.56 -10.05 12.58
C LEU A 215 0.17 -10.31 12.02
N MET A 216 -0.67 -9.28 11.95
CA MET A 216 -2.07 -9.41 11.53
C MET A 216 -2.23 -9.10 10.05
N ASN A 217 -1.80 -7.91 9.65
CA ASN A 217 -1.84 -7.43 8.28
C ASN A 217 -0.67 -6.45 8.07
N PRO A 218 0.56 -6.99 7.98
CA PRO A 218 1.75 -6.18 7.81
C PRO A 218 1.73 -5.50 6.44
N CYS A 219 2.11 -4.22 6.40
CA CYS A 219 1.97 -3.37 5.22
C CYS A 219 3.32 -3.07 4.57
N PHE A 220 4.17 -2.31 5.26
CA PHE A 220 5.52 -1.93 4.85
C PHE A 220 6.44 -2.10 6.06
N PHE A 221 7.74 -2.19 5.82
CA PHE A 221 8.71 -2.25 6.89
C PHE A 221 9.98 -1.50 6.51
N ASP A 222 10.83 -1.26 7.49
CA ASP A 222 12.16 -0.73 7.25
C ASP A 222 13.19 -1.36 8.18
N ILE A 223 14.46 -1.24 7.80
CA ILE A 223 15.59 -1.78 8.57
C ILE A 223 16.54 -0.63 8.90
N ASP A 224 16.80 -0.42 10.19
CA ASP A 224 17.74 0.60 10.62
C ASP A 224 19.21 0.18 10.41
N ASN A 225 20.15 1.11 10.59
CA ASN A 225 21.60 0.84 10.48
C ASN A 225 22.15 -0.14 11.53
N SER A 226 21.35 -0.53 12.53
CA SER A 226 21.68 -1.54 13.54
C SER A 226 21.00 -2.90 13.25
N ASN A 227 20.41 -3.08 12.05
CA ASN A 227 19.63 -4.25 11.65
C ASN A 227 18.38 -4.51 12.52
N ASN A 228 17.84 -3.48 13.16
CA ASN A 228 16.52 -3.56 13.77
C ASN A 228 15.46 -3.44 12.68
N ILE A 229 14.42 -4.26 12.77
CA ILE A 229 13.36 -4.37 11.77
C ILE A 229 12.10 -3.73 12.33
N LEU A 230 11.58 -2.71 11.64
CA LEU A 230 10.37 -1.99 12.02
C LEU A 230 9.25 -2.34 11.06
N ILE A 231 8.23 -3.06 11.54
CA ILE A 231 7.11 -3.52 10.72
C ILE A 231 5.87 -2.72 11.05
N ALA A 232 5.29 -2.07 10.04
CA ALA A 232 3.95 -1.49 10.13
C ALA A 232 2.91 -2.59 10.00
N ASP A 233 2.18 -2.86 11.09
CA ASP A 233 1.13 -3.86 11.16
C ASP A 233 -0.23 -3.19 11.42
N ARG A 234 -1.12 -3.30 10.43
CA ARG A 234 -2.43 -2.66 10.46
C ARG A 234 -3.48 -3.63 10.98
N CYS A 235 -4.40 -3.19 11.83
CA CYS A 235 -5.62 -3.97 12.06
C CYS A 235 -6.61 -3.67 10.93
N THR A 236 -7.13 -4.69 10.27
CA THR A 236 -8.14 -4.54 9.20
C THR A 236 -9.56 -4.36 9.75
N ILE A 237 -9.79 -4.72 11.01
CA ILE A 237 -11.12 -4.79 11.64
C ILE A 237 -11.38 -3.58 12.57
N ALA A 238 -10.32 -2.87 12.96
CA ALA A 238 -10.39 -1.70 13.81
C ALA A 238 -9.44 -0.62 13.30
N SER A 239 -9.66 0.64 13.67
CA SER A 239 -8.69 1.72 13.43
C SER A 239 -7.42 1.62 14.30
N SER A 240 -7.14 0.44 14.84
CA SER A 240 -5.95 0.14 15.62
C SER A 240 -4.86 -0.47 14.73
N GLY A 241 -3.64 -0.47 15.23
CA GLY A 241 -2.48 -0.99 14.53
C GLY A 241 -1.25 -0.81 15.41
N SER A 242 -0.09 -1.22 14.90
CA SER A 242 1.15 -1.05 15.62
C SER A 242 2.35 -0.99 14.69
N ILE A 243 3.40 -0.33 15.17
CA ILE A 243 4.75 -0.56 14.68
C ILE A 243 5.42 -1.53 15.64
N SER A 244 5.81 -2.70 15.13
CA SER A 244 6.59 -3.69 15.89
C SER A 244 8.06 -3.56 15.53
N ILE A 245 8.93 -3.47 16.53
CA ILE A 245 10.38 -3.28 16.37
C ILE A 245 11.09 -4.53 16.88
N PHE A 246 11.80 -5.20 16.00
CA PHE A 246 12.58 -6.40 16.30
C PHE A 246 14.07 -6.10 16.24
N ASN A 247 14.88 -6.76 17.08
CA ASN A 247 16.34 -6.68 16.98
C ASN A 247 16.87 -7.56 15.83
N SER A 248 18.19 -7.55 15.63
CA SER A 248 18.87 -8.41 14.65
C SER A 248 18.71 -9.92 14.90
N GLN A 249 18.32 -10.31 16.12
CA GLN A 249 18.03 -11.68 16.54
C GLN A 249 16.55 -12.04 16.38
N PHE A 250 15.73 -11.10 15.90
CA PHE A 250 14.28 -11.20 15.71
C PHE A 250 13.44 -11.25 16.98
N ASP A 251 14.02 -10.83 18.11
CA ASP A 251 13.27 -10.61 19.34
C ASP A 251 12.52 -9.28 19.26
N LEU A 252 11.26 -9.27 19.68
CA LEU A 252 10.49 -8.04 19.81
C LEU A 252 11.08 -7.16 20.93
N ILE A 253 11.58 -5.98 20.56
CA ILE A 253 12.09 -4.99 21.52
C ILE A 253 10.97 -4.04 21.97
N HIS A 254 10.19 -3.55 21.00
CA HIS A 254 9.14 -2.56 21.25
C HIS A 254 7.92 -2.79 20.35
N LYS A 255 6.74 -2.44 20.87
CA LYS A 255 5.50 -2.38 20.10
C LYS A 255 4.80 -1.06 20.38
N ILE A 256 4.67 -0.24 19.35
CA ILE A 256 4.10 1.11 19.45
C ILE A 256 2.68 1.05 18.88
N SER A 257 1.66 1.30 19.70
CA SER A 257 0.26 1.34 19.25
C SER A 257 -0.01 2.61 18.45
N ILE A 258 -0.40 2.44 17.19
CA ILE A 258 -0.61 3.52 16.23
C ILE A 258 -1.90 3.22 15.46
N SER A 259 -2.71 4.23 15.20
CA SER A 259 -3.93 4.06 14.41
C SER A 259 -3.61 3.85 12.93
N SER A 260 -3.85 2.63 12.44
CA SER A 260 -3.83 2.30 11.01
C SER A 260 -2.54 2.71 10.25
N PRO A 261 -1.36 2.25 10.69
CA PRO A 261 -0.12 2.52 9.98
C PRO A 261 -0.15 1.85 8.60
N THR A 262 0.34 2.55 7.59
CA THR A 262 0.46 2.04 6.22
C THR A 262 1.90 2.00 5.75
N GLY A 263 2.70 3.00 6.12
CA GLY A 263 4.12 3.10 5.78
C GLY A 263 4.99 3.37 7.01
N VAL A 264 6.22 2.88 7.00
CA VAL A 264 7.24 3.17 8.03
C VAL A 264 8.61 3.27 7.39
N ILE A 265 9.43 4.22 7.85
CA ILE A 265 10.84 4.38 7.47
C ILE A 265 11.64 4.96 8.63
N VAL A 266 12.93 4.63 8.71
CA VAL A 266 13.86 5.19 9.70
C VAL A 266 14.85 6.11 9.02
N ASP A 267 14.98 7.33 9.52
CA ASP A 267 15.95 8.28 8.99
C ASP A 267 17.36 8.14 9.57
N TYR A 268 18.32 8.84 8.97
CA TYR A 268 19.73 8.86 9.41
C TYR A 268 19.90 9.40 10.85
N ARG A 269 18.91 10.12 11.38
CA ARG A 269 18.86 10.63 12.76
C ARG A 269 18.18 9.66 13.72
N ARG A 270 17.84 8.45 13.25
CA ARG A 270 17.14 7.39 13.98
C ARG A 270 15.71 7.75 14.39
N ARG A 271 15.08 8.66 13.66
CA ARG A 271 13.64 8.95 13.79
C ARG A 271 12.87 7.95 12.95
N VAL A 272 11.85 7.35 13.55
CA VAL A 272 10.90 6.47 12.86
C VAL A 272 9.78 7.33 12.33
N ILE A 273 9.74 7.53 11.02
CA ILE A 273 8.66 8.22 10.33
C ILE A 273 7.62 7.18 9.96
N VAL A 274 6.38 7.42 10.39
CA VAL A 274 5.25 6.55 10.12
C VAL A 274 4.18 7.34 9.41
N VAL A 275 3.61 6.74 8.38
CA VAL A 275 2.46 7.29 7.68
C VAL A 275 1.25 6.42 8.00
N CYS A 276 0.15 7.08 8.32
CA CYS A 276 -1.10 6.45 8.68
C CYS A 276 -2.19 6.91 7.73
N ALA A 277 -2.94 5.94 7.21
CA ALA A 277 -4.14 6.18 6.43
C ALA A 277 -5.36 5.79 7.24
N ARG A 278 -6.45 6.53 7.08
CA ARG A 278 -7.71 6.12 7.68
C ARG A 278 -8.07 4.73 7.14
N VAL A 279 -8.63 3.88 8.00
CA VAL A 279 -9.48 2.82 7.45
C VAL A 279 -10.68 3.54 6.85
N GLN A 280 -10.68 3.72 5.52
CA GLN A 280 -11.95 3.72 4.81
C GLN A 280 -12.58 2.40 5.22
N MET A 281 -13.41 2.44 6.27
CA MET A 281 -14.41 1.42 6.43
C MET A 281 -15.07 1.40 5.06
N SER A 282 -15.03 0.25 4.39
CA SER A 282 -15.95 0.03 3.28
C SER A 282 -17.27 0.60 3.74
N LYS A 283 -17.85 1.52 2.94
CA LYS A 283 -19.18 2.07 3.24
C LYS A 283 -19.98 0.88 3.74
N PRO A 284 -20.58 0.94 4.95
CA PRO A 284 -21.22 -0.24 5.53
C PRO A 284 -22.09 -0.84 4.45
N GLY A 285 -21.73 -2.06 4.02
CA GLY A 285 -22.32 -2.66 2.84
C GLY A 285 -23.84 -2.63 2.97
N PHE A 286 -24.54 -2.38 1.88
CA PHE A 286 -25.98 -2.28 1.93
C PHE A 286 -26.58 -3.59 2.46
N SER A 287 -27.15 -3.56 3.67
CA SER A 287 -27.70 -4.74 4.36
C SER A 287 -29.23 -4.78 4.34
N GLY A 288 -29.87 -3.90 3.56
CA GLY A 288 -31.32 -3.82 3.43
C GLY A 288 -31.90 -4.87 2.49
N LYS A 289 -33.22 -4.88 2.33
CA LYS A 289 -33.91 -5.79 1.39
C LYS A 289 -33.57 -5.45 -0.07
N PRO A 290 -33.67 -6.42 -1.01
CA PRO A 290 -33.44 -6.21 -2.44
C PRO A 290 -34.17 -4.99 -3.03
N GLU A 291 -35.45 -4.80 -2.69
CA GLU A 291 -36.28 -3.66 -3.14
C GLU A 291 -35.72 -2.31 -2.67
N SER A 292 -35.19 -2.25 -1.44
CA SER A 292 -34.60 -1.05 -0.88
C SER A 292 -33.26 -0.73 -1.53
N ALA A 293 -32.51 -1.74 -1.99
CA ALA A 293 -31.26 -1.54 -2.73
C ALA A 293 -31.51 -0.92 -4.11
N ILE A 294 -32.58 -1.34 -4.79
CA ILE A 294 -32.97 -0.78 -6.10
C ILE A 294 -33.26 0.70 -5.96
N LYS A 295 -34.11 1.08 -4.99
CA LYS A 295 -34.44 2.48 -4.71
C LYS A 295 -33.20 3.29 -4.36
N ARG A 296 -32.30 2.73 -3.54
CA ARG A 296 -31.06 3.41 -3.16
C ARG A 296 -30.10 3.56 -4.34
N ALA A 297 -30.06 2.58 -5.25
CA ALA A 297 -29.31 2.67 -6.49
C ALA A 297 -29.90 3.75 -7.42
N ASP A 298 -31.22 3.91 -7.49
CA ASP A 298 -31.87 5.01 -8.24
C ASP A 298 -31.46 6.38 -7.69
N GLU A 299 -31.50 6.56 -6.37
CA GLU A 299 -31.06 7.79 -5.71
C GLU A 299 -29.58 8.11 -6.02
N PHE A 300 -28.73 7.10 -6.23
CA PHE A 300 -27.33 7.29 -6.64
C PHE A 300 -27.19 7.61 -8.13
N ILE A 301 -28.02 6.99 -8.98
CA ILE A 301 -28.06 7.27 -10.43
C ILE A 301 -28.50 8.72 -10.69
N GLU A 302 -29.48 9.23 -9.94
CA GLU A 302 -29.96 10.62 -10.04
C GLU A 302 -28.88 11.67 -9.79
N VAL A 303 -27.85 11.32 -9.01
CA VAL A 303 -26.70 12.19 -8.70
C VAL A 303 -25.41 11.73 -9.41
N GLU A 304 -25.55 10.95 -10.48
CA GLU A 304 -24.47 10.45 -11.35
C GLU A 304 -23.38 9.63 -10.61
N LYS A 305 -23.74 8.98 -9.49
CA LYS A 305 -22.85 8.13 -8.69
C LYS A 305 -23.00 6.66 -9.06
N TYR A 306 -22.63 6.31 -10.29
CA TYR A 306 -22.84 4.98 -10.86
C TYR A 306 -22.05 3.87 -10.14
N ASP A 307 -20.81 4.12 -9.73
CA ASP A 307 -20.00 3.15 -8.96
C ASP A 307 -20.66 2.82 -7.61
N ASP A 308 -21.23 3.82 -6.93
CA ASP A 308 -21.95 3.62 -5.66
C ASP A 308 -23.26 2.84 -5.87
N ALA A 309 -23.96 3.09 -6.98
CA ALA A 309 -25.14 2.34 -7.36
C ALA A 309 -24.82 0.86 -7.65
N ILE A 310 -23.72 0.60 -8.37
CA ILE A 310 -23.22 -0.76 -8.66
C ILE A 310 -22.86 -1.48 -7.36
N GLU A 311 -22.12 -0.85 -6.46
CA GLU A 311 -21.70 -1.45 -5.18
C GLU A 311 -22.89 -1.84 -4.28
N VAL A 312 -23.94 -1.01 -4.21
CA VAL A 312 -25.16 -1.28 -3.43
C VAL A 312 -25.93 -2.48 -3.97
N LEU A 313 -26.04 -2.59 -5.31
CA LEU A 313 -26.69 -3.73 -5.94
C LEU A 313 -25.83 -4.99 -5.75
N PHE A 314 -24.51 -4.86 -5.91
CA PHE A 314 -23.56 -5.94 -5.69
C PHE A 314 -23.64 -6.46 -4.26
N ASP A 315 -23.69 -5.60 -3.24
CA ASP A 315 -23.87 -5.96 -1.82
C ASP A 315 -25.04 -6.93 -1.57
N VAL A 316 -26.17 -6.72 -2.24
CA VAL A 316 -27.31 -7.64 -2.13
C VAL A 316 -27.04 -9.00 -2.78
N LEU A 317 -26.31 -9.02 -3.90
CA LEU A 317 -25.97 -10.26 -4.64
C LEU A 317 -24.96 -11.13 -3.85
N ARG A 318 -23.96 -10.53 -3.21
CA ARG A 318 -22.98 -11.24 -2.35
C ARG A 318 -23.58 -11.72 -1.03
N ASN A 319 -24.69 -11.14 -0.58
CA ASN A 319 -25.27 -11.44 0.73
C ASN A 319 -26.01 -12.80 0.74
N LYS A 320 -25.45 -13.76 1.50
CA LYS A 320 -25.99 -15.12 1.66
C LYS A 320 -27.45 -15.17 2.12
N ARG A 321 -27.94 -14.17 2.87
CA ARG A 321 -29.33 -14.12 3.38
C ARG A 321 -30.37 -13.99 2.29
N HIS A 322 -29.99 -13.52 1.10
CA HIS A 322 -30.91 -13.27 0.00
C HIS A 322 -30.82 -14.31 -1.12
N ARG A 323 -29.84 -15.22 -1.08
CA ARG A 323 -29.59 -16.23 -2.13
C ARG A 323 -30.80 -17.15 -2.41
N ASP A 324 -31.56 -17.48 -1.37
CA ASP A 324 -32.73 -18.36 -1.52
C ASP A 324 -33.99 -17.63 -2.00
N LYS A 325 -33.91 -16.31 -2.19
CA LYS A 325 -35.01 -15.44 -2.62
C LYS A 325 -34.91 -15.06 -4.08
N VAL A 326 -34.86 -16.07 -4.95
CA VAL A 326 -34.62 -15.93 -6.40
C VAL A 326 -35.49 -14.83 -7.03
N ASN A 327 -36.79 -14.81 -6.75
CA ASN A 327 -37.71 -13.81 -7.33
C ASN A 327 -37.43 -12.37 -6.87
N GLU A 328 -36.97 -12.17 -5.63
CA GLU A 328 -36.62 -10.83 -5.11
C GLU A 328 -35.25 -10.36 -5.63
N GLN A 329 -34.34 -11.30 -5.96
CA GLN A 329 -33.01 -11.00 -6.51
C GLN A 329 -33.00 -10.76 -8.02
N SER A 330 -33.94 -11.35 -8.77
CA SER A 330 -33.99 -11.21 -10.24
C SER A 330 -33.98 -9.75 -10.71
N LEU A 331 -34.71 -8.87 -10.01
CA LEU A 331 -34.75 -7.44 -10.34
C LEU A 331 -33.43 -6.73 -10.04
N VAL A 332 -32.73 -7.12 -8.97
CA VAL A 332 -31.42 -6.58 -8.61
C VAL A 332 -30.37 -7.03 -9.62
N ILE A 333 -30.38 -8.31 -10.03
CA ILE A 333 -29.47 -8.87 -11.03
C ILE A 333 -29.64 -8.15 -12.37
N MET A 334 -30.88 -8.01 -12.85
CA MET A 334 -31.14 -7.34 -14.13
C MET A 334 -30.64 -5.90 -14.13
N LYS A 335 -30.93 -5.15 -13.06
CA LYS A 335 -30.50 -3.76 -12.93
C LYS A 335 -28.98 -3.63 -12.78
N PHE A 336 -28.35 -4.51 -12.02
CA PHE A 336 -26.90 -4.57 -11.84
C PHE A 336 -26.18 -4.85 -13.16
N CYS A 337 -26.64 -5.86 -13.92
CA CYS A 337 -26.09 -6.20 -15.22
C CYS A 337 -26.24 -5.05 -16.21
N GLN A 338 -27.41 -4.43 -16.28
CA GLN A 338 -27.65 -3.28 -17.16
C GLN A 338 -26.69 -2.14 -16.83
N LEU A 339 -26.59 -1.76 -15.56
CA LEU A 339 -25.72 -0.67 -15.12
C LEU A 339 -24.23 -0.97 -15.36
N CYS A 340 -23.82 -2.21 -15.17
CA CYS A 340 -22.44 -2.62 -15.47
C CYS A 340 -22.14 -2.60 -16.97
N VAL A 341 -23.10 -2.93 -17.82
CA VAL A 341 -22.96 -2.85 -19.29
C VAL A 341 -22.87 -1.40 -19.74
N ASP A 342 -23.78 -0.55 -19.27
CA ASP A 342 -23.85 0.86 -19.64
C ASP A 342 -22.60 1.65 -19.22
N HIS A 343 -21.94 1.23 -18.15
CA HIS A 343 -20.73 1.88 -17.61
C HIS A 343 -19.44 1.06 -17.78
N GLY A 344 -19.42 0.03 -18.63
CA GLY A 344 -18.20 -0.70 -19.00
C GLY A 344 -17.55 -1.54 -17.88
N LYS A 345 -18.30 -1.91 -16.84
CA LYS A 345 -17.85 -2.69 -15.66
C LYS A 345 -18.10 -4.20 -15.84
N THR A 346 -17.67 -4.76 -16.96
CA THR A 346 -17.96 -6.16 -17.34
C THR A 346 -17.28 -7.20 -16.45
N THR A 347 -16.17 -6.87 -15.79
CA THR A 347 -15.50 -7.72 -14.80
C THR A 347 -16.34 -7.94 -13.55
N SER A 348 -17.00 -6.90 -13.05
CA SER A 348 -17.88 -6.95 -11.87
C SER A 348 -19.08 -7.89 -12.08
N VAL A 349 -19.56 -8.03 -13.31
CA VAL A 349 -20.65 -8.95 -13.67
C VAL A 349 -20.22 -10.42 -13.51
N LYS A 350 -18.99 -10.75 -13.92
CA LYS A 350 -18.46 -12.11 -13.79
C LYS A 350 -18.33 -12.51 -12.32
N ASP A 351 -17.82 -11.63 -11.47
CA ASP A 351 -17.63 -11.93 -10.04
C ASP A 351 -18.94 -12.06 -9.25
N SER A 352 -20.06 -11.58 -9.81
CA SER A 352 -21.39 -11.57 -9.16
C SER A 352 -22.27 -12.77 -9.48
N LEU A 353 -22.03 -13.44 -10.60
CA LEU A 353 -22.89 -14.51 -11.14
C LEU A 353 -22.40 -15.91 -10.76
N TYR A 354 -21.28 -16.02 -10.04
CA TYR A 354 -20.76 -17.24 -9.39
C TYR A 354 -20.97 -17.17 -7.88
#